data_AF-A0A3B8RQK4-F1
#
_entry.id   AF-A0A3B8RQK4-F1
#
_cell.length_a   1.000
_cell.length_b   1.000
_cell.length_c   1.000
_cell.angle_alpha   90.00
_cell.angle_beta   90.00
_cell.angle_gamma   90.00
#
_symmetry.space_group_name_H-M   'P 1'
#
loop_
_entity.id
_entity.type
_entity.pdbx_description
1 polymer ?
#
loop_
_entity_poly.entity_id
_entity_poly.type
_entity_poly.pdbx_seq_one_letter_code
_entity_poly.pdbx_strand_id
1 'polypeptide(L)'
;RPVTEDELNKIKQNRVLRLPGSWETNSAVLSSIGNIIMFSLPENYYETYPEKVKGLSLDDMNNAAAKTLKPENLIWVVVGDKAKIEEGLKTLGYDLFYADADGNVIP
;
A
#
# COMPACT_ATOMS: atom_id res chain seq x y z
N ARG A 1 -4.87 -14.80 5.94
CA ARG A 1 -4.74 -16.02 5.11
C ARG A 1 -3.57 -15.85 4.17
N PRO A 2 -2.80 -16.91 3.86
CA PRO A 2 -1.71 -16.85 2.88
C PRO A 2 -2.21 -16.49 1.47
N VAL A 3 -1.32 -15.92 0.66
CA VAL A 3 -1.59 -15.56 -0.75
C VAL A 3 -1.72 -16.82 -1.59
N THR A 4 -2.66 -16.85 -2.55
CA THR A 4 -2.79 -17.96 -3.51
C THR A 4 -1.98 -17.70 -4.79
N GLU A 5 -1.64 -18.77 -5.52
CA GLU A 5 -0.93 -18.65 -6.81
C GLU A 5 -1.71 -17.82 -7.83
N ASP A 6 -3.03 -18.02 -7.92
CA ASP A 6 -3.90 -17.27 -8.83
C ASP A 6 -3.94 -15.78 -8.48
N GLU A 7 -4.01 -15.44 -7.19
CA GLU A 7 -3.93 -14.05 -6.72
C GLU A 7 -2.59 -13.43 -7.10
N LEU A 8 -1.48 -14.14 -6.86
CA LEU A 8 -0.14 -13.66 -7.19
C LEU A 8 0.03 -13.44 -8.70
N ASN A 9 -0.35 -14.42 -9.53
CA ASN A 9 -0.24 -14.33 -10.98
C ASN A 9 -1.06 -13.17 -11.55
N LYS A 10 -2.28 -12.99 -11.07
CA LYS A 10 -3.14 -11.87 -11.45
C LYS A 10 -2.50 -10.52 -11.12
N ILE A 11 -1.95 -10.37 -9.92
CA ILE A 11 -1.32 -9.12 -9.49
C ILE A 11 -0.03 -8.84 -10.27
N LYS A 12 0.80 -9.87 -10.53
CA LYS A 12 2.00 -9.72 -11.37
C LYS A 12 1.65 -9.19 -12.75
N GLN A 13 0.67 -9.81 -13.42
CA GLN A 13 0.23 -9.38 -14.74
C GLN A 13 -0.30 -7.94 -14.71
N ASN A 14 -1.15 -7.61 -13.74
CA ASN A 14 -1.71 -6.27 -13.63
C ASN A 14 -0.61 -5.20 -13.42
N ARG A 15 0.38 -5.48 -12.57
CA ARG A 15 1.49 -4.55 -12.30
C ARG A 15 2.39 -4.34 -13.53
N VAL A 16 2.70 -5.40 -14.26
CA VAL A 16 3.52 -5.31 -15.49
C VAL A 16 2.77 -4.55 -16.59
N LEU A 17 1.50 -4.88 -16.83
CA LEU A 17 0.70 -4.28 -17.89
C LEU A 17 0.32 -2.82 -17.63
N ARG A 18 0.35 -2.39 -16.36
CA ARG A 18 0.12 -0.99 -15.99
C ARG A 18 1.31 -0.07 -16.31
N LEU A 19 2.53 -0.62 -16.45
CA LEU A 19 3.74 0.20 -16.58
C LEU A 19 3.74 1.06 -17.86
N PRO A 20 3.44 0.55 -19.07
CA PRO A 20 3.38 1.39 -20.27
C PRO A 20 2.35 2.53 -20.15
N GLY A 21 1.17 2.24 -19.60
CA GLY A 21 0.12 3.25 -19.36
C GLY A 21 0.50 4.30 -18.33
N SER A 22 1.49 4.02 -17.46
CA SER A 22 2.00 5.03 -16.52
C SER A 22 2.90 6.08 -17.16
N TRP A 23 3.28 5.91 -18.44
CA TRP A 23 4.17 6.82 -19.18
C TRP A 23 3.50 7.49 -20.39
N GLU A 24 2.18 7.65 -20.35
CA GLU A 24 1.42 8.26 -21.44
C GLU A 24 1.67 9.77 -21.62
N THR A 25 2.33 10.43 -20.66
CA THR A 25 2.65 11.86 -20.72
C THR A 25 4.09 12.14 -20.34
N ASN A 26 4.66 13.22 -20.89
CA ASN A 26 6.01 13.69 -20.54
C ASN A 26 6.17 13.93 -19.03
N SER A 27 5.15 14.48 -18.36
CA SER A 27 5.19 14.71 -16.92
C SER A 27 5.28 13.41 -16.12
N ALA A 28 4.64 12.34 -16.59
CA ALA A 28 4.70 11.03 -15.93
C ALA A 28 6.07 10.34 -16.12
N VAL A 29 6.67 10.48 -17.30
CA VAL A 29 8.06 10.05 -17.54
C VAL A 29 9.02 10.82 -16.65
N LEU A 30 8.91 12.15 -16.61
CA LEU A 30 9.74 13.00 -15.75
C LEU A 30 9.60 12.64 -14.26
N SER A 31 8.38 12.35 -13.80
CA SER A 31 8.13 11.90 -12.42
C SER A 31 8.83 10.58 -12.11
N SER A 32 8.90 9.66 -13.08
CA SER A 32 9.59 8.38 -12.92
C SER A 32 11.11 8.57 -12.82
N ILE A 33 11.69 9.45 -13.66
CA ILE A 33 13.11 9.83 -13.54
C ILE A 33 13.38 10.50 -12.18
N GLY A 34 12.48 11.38 -11.75
CA GLY A 34 12.55 12.01 -10.43
C GLY A 34 12.57 10.98 -9.29
N ASN A 35 11.74 9.93 -9.37
CA ASN A 35 11.73 8.84 -8.39
C ASN A 35 13.05 8.05 -8.35
N ILE A 36 13.69 7.82 -9.50
CA ILE A 36 15.01 7.16 -9.54
C ILE A 36 16.00 7.94 -8.67
N ILE A 37 16.04 9.26 -8.82
CA ILE A 37 16.95 10.12 -8.06
C ILE A 37 16.53 10.19 -6.58
N MET A 38 15.26 10.51 -6.33
CA MET A 38 14.73 10.74 -4.98
C MET A 38 14.91 9.53 -4.07
N PHE A 39 14.69 8.32 -4.59
CA PHE A 39 14.81 7.08 -3.82
C PHE A 39 16.14 6.36 -4.05
N SER A 40 17.09 6.99 -4.76
CA SER A 40 18.41 6.43 -5.07
C SER A 40 18.32 5.03 -5.71
N LEU A 41 17.40 4.87 -6.65
CA LEU A 41 17.20 3.62 -7.38
C LEU A 41 18.27 3.46 -8.47
N PRO A 42 18.55 2.22 -8.92
CA PRO A 42 19.37 2.00 -10.11
C PRO A 42 18.81 2.72 -11.34
N GLU A 43 19.67 3.21 -12.23
CA GLU A 43 19.25 3.93 -13.44
C GLU A 43 18.33 3.08 -14.34
N ASN A 44 18.58 1.77 -14.39
CA ASN A 44 17.79 0.79 -15.14
C ASN A 44 16.60 0.22 -14.33
N TYR A 45 16.18 0.89 -13.25
CA TYR A 45 15.16 0.35 -12.34
C TYR A 45 13.87 -0.02 -13.07
N TYR A 46 13.33 0.88 -13.91
CA TYR A 46 12.08 0.64 -14.62
C TYR A 46 12.23 -0.29 -15.82
N GLU A 47 13.43 -0.40 -16.40
CA GLU A 47 13.72 -1.39 -17.45
C GLU A 47 13.66 -2.82 -16.89
N THR A 48 14.26 -3.03 -15.72
CA THR A 48 14.31 -4.34 -15.04
C THR A 48 13.09 -4.64 -14.18
N TYR A 49 12.22 -3.64 -13.94
CA TYR A 49 11.05 -3.78 -13.07
C TYR A 49 10.09 -4.90 -13.49
N PRO A 50 9.72 -5.07 -14.79
CA PRO A 50 8.84 -6.16 -15.19
C PRO A 50 9.37 -7.54 -14.84
N GLU A 51 10.68 -7.77 -15.00
CA GLU A 51 11.32 -9.04 -14.67
C GLU A 51 11.32 -9.28 -13.16
N LYS A 52 11.67 -8.25 -12.37
CA LYS A 52 11.63 -8.31 -10.90
C LYS A 52 10.23 -8.69 -10.40
N VAL A 53 9.18 -8.07 -10.93
CA VAL A 53 7.79 -8.38 -10.54
C VAL A 53 7.39 -9.80 -10.94
N LYS A 54 7.71 -10.24 -12.17
CA LYS A 54 7.40 -11.60 -12.63
C LYS A 54 8.11 -12.68 -11.81
N GLY A 55 9.33 -12.38 -11.33
CA GLY A 55 10.16 -13.28 -10.54
C GLY A 55 9.70 -13.52 -9.09
N LEU A 56 8.76 -12.72 -8.56
CA LEU A 56 8.30 -12.86 -7.16
C LEU A 56 7.67 -14.23 -6.88
N SER A 57 8.07 -14.92 -5.81
CA SER A 57 7.47 -16.19 -5.39
C SER A 57 6.36 -16.00 -4.34
N LEU A 58 5.60 -17.06 -4.05
CA LEU A 58 4.68 -17.05 -2.90
C LEU A 58 5.42 -16.86 -1.57
N ASP A 59 6.59 -17.45 -1.44
CA ASP A 59 7.42 -17.32 -0.23
C ASP A 59 7.88 -15.88 -0.04
N ASP A 60 8.29 -15.19 -1.11
CA ASP A 60 8.62 -13.75 -1.04
C ASP A 60 7.44 -12.92 -0.51
N MET A 61 6.22 -13.23 -0.97
CA MET A 61 5.01 -12.52 -0.55
C MET A 61 4.65 -12.82 0.90
N ASN A 62 4.67 -14.08 1.30
CA ASN A 62 4.34 -14.48 2.67
C ASN A 62 5.38 -13.93 3.67
N ASN A 63 6.66 -13.96 3.32
CA ASN A 63 7.74 -13.40 4.14
C ASN A 63 7.64 -11.87 4.26
N ALA A 64 7.38 -11.18 3.16
CA ALA A 64 7.18 -9.73 3.18
C ALA A 64 5.96 -9.33 4.01
N ALA A 65 4.84 -10.07 3.88
CA ALA A 65 3.64 -9.86 4.66
C ALA A 65 3.90 -10.05 6.16
N ALA A 66 4.55 -11.14 6.56
CA ALA A 66 4.88 -11.40 7.97
C ALA A 66 5.81 -10.33 8.56
N LYS A 67 6.73 -9.78 7.76
CA LYS A 67 7.64 -8.71 8.22
C LYS A 67 6.96 -7.35 8.38
N THR A 68 5.96 -7.07 7.55
CA THR A 68 5.40 -5.71 7.38
C THR A 68 4.05 -5.54 8.06
N LEU A 69 3.19 -6.57 8.01
CA LEU A 69 1.86 -6.54 8.60
C LEU A 69 1.96 -7.03 10.05
N LYS A 70 1.87 -6.08 10.97
CA LYS A 70 1.83 -6.32 12.42
C LYS A 70 0.43 -6.02 12.94
N PRO A 71 -0.45 -7.03 13.09
CA PRO A 71 -1.84 -6.81 13.51
C PRO A 71 -1.96 -6.05 14.83
N GLU A 72 -0.98 -6.22 15.73
CA GLU A 72 -0.90 -5.51 17.01
C GLU A 72 -0.67 -3.99 16.87
N ASN A 73 -0.19 -3.52 15.71
CA ASN A 73 0.06 -2.11 15.42
C ASN A 73 -0.93 -1.54 14.40
N LEU A 74 -2.08 -2.19 14.21
CA LEU A 74 -3.08 -1.75 13.24
C LEU A 74 -3.88 -0.57 13.80
N ILE A 75 -3.83 0.57 13.10
CA ILE A 75 -4.59 1.77 13.44
C ILE A 75 -5.83 1.85 12.56
N TRP A 76 -7.01 1.98 13.18
CA TRP A 76 -8.28 2.21 12.49
C TRP A 76 -8.64 3.69 12.54
N VAL A 77 -8.82 4.29 11.37
CA VAL A 77 -9.30 5.68 11.26
C VAL A 77 -10.75 5.62 10.75
N VAL A 78 -11.68 6.14 11.55
CA VAL A 78 -13.11 6.18 11.22
C VAL A 78 -13.54 7.64 11.14
N VAL A 79 -14.09 8.04 9.99
CA VAL A 79 -14.57 9.40 9.75
C VAL A 79 -16.08 9.38 9.64
N GLY A 80 -16.77 10.12 10.50
CA GLY A 80 -18.22 10.21 10.49
C GLY A 80 -18.78 11.04 11.64
N ASP A 81 -20.11 11.10 11.70
CA ASP A 81 -20.83 11.76 12.79
C ASP A 81 -20.65 10.97 14.09
N LYS A 82 -19.86 11.53 15.03
CA LYS A 82 -19.54 10.92 16.32
C LYS A 82 -20.79 10.43 17.05
N ALA A 83 -21.87 11.22 17.04
CA ALA A 83 -23.10 10.88 17.75
C ALA A 83 -23.78 9.60 17.25
N LYS A 84 -23.51 9.18 16.01
CA LYS A 84 -24.11 7.98 15.41
C LYS A 84 -23.24 6.73 15.52
N ILE A 85 -21.92 6.90 15.65
CA ILE A 85 -20.96 5.78 15.53
C ILE A 85 -20.27 5.43 16.84
N GLU A 86 -20.17 6.37 17.78
CA GLU A 86 -19.36 6.21 18.99
C GLU A 86 -19.82 5.05 19.86
N GLU A 87 -21.14 4.86 20.04
CA GLU A 87 -21.67 3.77 20.85
C GLU A 87 -21.28 2.41 20.26
N GLY A 88 -21.44 2.23 18.94
CA GLY A 88 -21.04 1.02 18.24
C GLY A 88 -19.53 0.75 18.37
N LEU A 89 -18.70 1.78 18.24
CA LEU A 89 -17.25 1.64 18.37
C LEU A 89 -16.81 1.23 19.77
N LYS A 90 -17.47 1.74 20.83
CA LYS A 90 -17.19 1.33 22.22
C LYS A 90 -17.42 -0.16 22.46
N THR A 91 -18.39 -0.77 21.75
CA THR A 91 -18.66 -2.21 21.88
C THR A 91 -17.56 -3.10 21.31
N LEU A 92 -16.67 -2.56 20.47
CA LEU A 92 -15.59 -3.30 19.83
C LEU A 92 -14.37 -3.51 20.75
N GLY A 93 -14.31 -2.81 21.88
CA GLY A 93 -13.25 -2.99 22.88
C GLY A 93 -11.86 -2.47 22.45
N TYR A 94 -11.81 -1.56 21.48
CA TYR A 94 -10.57 -0.87 21.08
C TYR A 94 -10.38 0.44 21.86
N ASP A 95 -9.13 0.88 21.99
CA ASP A 95 -8.82 2.21 22.47
C ASP A 95 -9.26 3.26 21.43
N LEU A 96 -10.12 4.19 21.87
CA LEU A 96 -10.68 5.22 21.01
C LEU A 96 -9.93 6.53 21.23
N PHE A 97 -9.41 7.09 20.14
CA PHE A 97 -8.85 8.43 20.08
C PHE A 97 -9.72 9.28 19.18
N TYR A 98 -10.08 10.48 19.64
CA TYR A 98 -10.84 11.42 18.84
C TYR A 98 -9.90 12.45 18.24
N ALA A 99 -10.06 12.75 16.96
CA ALA A 99 -9.31 13.80 16.28
C ALA A 99 -10.27 14.72 15.52
N ASP A 100 -9.94 16.01 15.47
CA ASP A 100 -10.64 16.97 14.61
C ASP A 100 -10.22 16.81 13.13
N ALA A 101 -10.75 17.68 12.26
CA ALA A 101 -10.47 17.64 10.82
C ALA A 101 -9.01 17.94 10.47
N ASP A 102 -8.28 18.60 11.37
CA ASP A 102 -6.87 18.95 11.21
C ASP A 102 -5.95 17.88 11.81
N GLY A 103 -6.52 16.85 12.44
CA GLY A 103 -5.78 15.75 13.07
C GLY A 103 -5.34 16.03 14.51
N ASN A 104 -5.81 17.12 15.13
CA ASN A 104 -5.52 17.37 16.54
C ASN A 104 -6.38 16.45 17.40
N VAL A 105 -5.74 15.80 18.38
CA VAL A 105 -6.44 14.93 19.33
C VAL A 105 -7.31 15.79 20.25
N ILE A 106 -8.60 15.45 20.31
CA ILE A 106 -9.57 16.09 21.19
C ILE A 106 -9.92 15.12 22.34
N PRO A 107 -10.05 15.63 23.58
CA PRO A 107 -10.45 14.82 24.73
C PRO A 107 -11.90 14.30 24.62
#